data_AF-A0A3D3S403-F1
#
_entry.id   AF-A0A3D3S403-F1
#
_cell.length_a   1.000
_cell.length_b   1.000
_cell.length_c   1.000
_cell.angle_alpha   90.00
_cell.angle_beta   90.00
_cell.angle_gamma   90.00
#
_symmetry.space_group_name_H-M   'P 1'
#
loop_
_entity.id
_entity.type
_entity.pdbx_description
1 polymer ?
#
loop_
_entity_poly.entity_id
_entity_poly.type
_entity_poly.pdbx_seq_one_letter_code
_entity_poly.pdbx_strand_id
1 'polypeptide(L)'
;LANLGLADEDGVTDPAISVLQLNVVYPLCDDQIVDFIQGKREVLLVEEGQPDLMEQQIRAMLHQRGITTPFRGHDLVPGVGELVPGRVLPALAQFLAPLLPERAESLTATADAFLERQKLAASLFPKPVTPRPPTFCTGCPERPVFSMMKINEMLTGQKDWHATDVGCYGMAGLAPFHMADSNIGMGGGLAAATALSAMSDQKNVSVVGDGTLWHSALNTCVVNGLYNKQDATYLVLDNKWTAMTGAHENPNSGPQLTGEQSGGDFNIERTFRGLGVKRVEKANPYNFRDFQKKLKKIQADPAPQLRVLISEAECQLQRQRTVKPMRAKAIVEGKRVEVERLGVDEEVCVGDHSCMRVNGCPSLTLEESPNTLKTAPVAAIDTTCVGCGVCGEIAHAAQLCPSFHKVTVVRNAGRFERFMQKLSQRLLPALRAA
;
A
#
# COMPACT_ATOMS: atom_id res chain seq x y z
N LEU A 1 -10.87 13.16 -24.19
CA LEU A 1 -11.51 13.09 -25.53
C LEU A 1 -13.03 12.96 -25.45
N ALA A 2 -13.59 11.98 -24.74
CA ALA A 2 -15.05 11.84 -24.59
C ALA A 2 -15.75 13.10 -24.05
N ASN A 3 -15.19 13.74 -23.01
CA ASN A 3 -15.68 15.04 -22.50
C ASN A 3 -15.70 16.16 -23.55
N LEU A 4 -14.92 16.07 -24.64
CA LEU A 4 -14.88 17.04 -25.74
C LEU A 4 -15.76 16.59 -26.93
N GLY A 5 -16.53 15.51 -26.79
CA GLY A 5 -17.30 14.90 -27.88
C GLY A 5 -16.42 14.28 -28.97
N LEU A 6 -15.18 13.92 -28.65
CA LEU A 6 -14.19 13.37 -29.60
C LEU A 6 -13.93 11.87 -29.41
N ALA A 7 -14.67 11.24 -28.49
CA ALA A 7 -14.71 9.80 -28.34
C ALA A 7 -16.09 9.40 -27.81
N ASP A 8 -16.56 8.21 -28.16
CA ASP A 8 -17.78 7.62 -27.60
C ASP A 8 -17.51 6.86 -26.28
N GLU A 9 -18.55 6.23 -25.74
CA GLU A 9 -18.47 5.46 -24.49
C GLU A 9 -17.68 4.15 -24.64
N ASP A 10 -17.57 3.63 -25.87
CA ASP A 10 -16.79 2.44 -26.21
C ASP A 10 -15.30 2.77 -26.46
N GLY A 11 -14.94 4.05 -26.42
CA GLY A 11 -13.57 4.54 -26.60
C GLY A 11 -13.16 4.72 -28.06
N VAL A 12 -14.10 4.65 -29.01
CA VAL A 12 -13.83 4.95 -30.42
C VAL A 12 -13.62 6.45 -30.57
N THR A 13 -12.44 6.83 -31.04
CA THR A 13 -12.07 8.24 -31.21
C THR A 13 -12.56 8.79 -32.55
N ASP A 14 -12.72 10.11 -32.61
CA ASP A 14 -12.91 10.85 -33.87
C ASP A 14 -11.86 10.41 -34.91
N PRO A 15 -12.23 10.13 -36.17
CA PRO A 15 -11.30 9.64 -37.20
C PRO A 15 -10.09 10.56 -37.45
N ALA A 16 -10.22 11.86 -37.13
CA ALA A 16 -9.12 12.81 -37.25
C ALA A 16 -8.06 12.67 -36.13
N ILE A 17 -8.34 11.87 -35.10
CA ILE A 17 -7.49 11.69 -33.92
C ILE A 17 -6.98 10.25 -33.89
N SER A 18 -5.67 10.11 -33.69
CA SER A 18 -5.03 8.83 -33.38
C SER A 18 -4.43 8.90 -31.98
N VAL A 19 -4.57 7.82 -31.21
CA VAL A 19 -4.01 7.71 -29.85
C VAL A 19 -3.05 6.54 -29.78
N LEU A 20 -1.83 6.80 -29.32
CA LEU A 20 -0.88 5.75 -28.94
C LEU A 20 -0.81 5.69 -27.42
N GLN A 21 -1.25 4.57 -26.84
CA GLN A 21 -1.10 4.30 -25.42
C GLN A 21 0.16 3.47 -25.18
N LEU A 22 1.14 4.05 -24.50
CA LEU A 22 2.37 3.37 -24.10
C LEU A 22 2.13 2.58 -22.81
N ASN A 23 1.93 1.26 -22.94
CA ASN A 23 1.76 0.37 -21.77
C ASN A 23 3.10 -0.03 -21.14
N VAL A 24 4.19 0.03 -21.91
CA VAL A 24 5.57 -0.18 -21.46
C VAL A 24 6.33 1.09 -21.78
N VAL A 25 6.70 1.83 -20.73
CA VAL A 25 7.35 3.14 -20.85
C VAL A 25 8.86 3.07 -20.62
N TYR A 26 9.39 1.91 -20.22
CA TYR A 26 10.82 1.71 -20.07
C TYR A 26 11.26 0.26 -20.38
N PRO A 27 12.21 0.07 -21.32
CA PRO A 27 12.67 1.05 -22.30
C PRO A 27 11.54 1.45 -23.27
N LEU A 28 11.62 2.64 -23.86
CA LEU A 28 10.72 3.04 -24.96
C LEU A 28 11.00 2.19 -26.21
N CYS A 29 9.96 1.92 -27.00
CA CYS A 29 10.09 1.29 -28.31
C CYS A 29 10.18 2.37 -29.39
N ASP A 30 11.41 2.68 -29.83
CA ASP A 30 11.67 3.75 -30.78
C ASP A 30 10.88 3.60 -32.08
N ASP A 31 10.88 2.41 -32.67
CA ASP A 31 10.20 2.16 -33.94
C ASP A 31 8.67 2.33 -33.81
N GLN A 32 8.07 1.88 -32.72
CA GLN A 32 6.63 2.07 -32.46
C GLN A 32 6.27 3.57 -32.39
N ILE A 33 7.07 4.37 -31.70
CA ILE A 33 6.83 5.80 -31.52
C ILE A 33 7.02 6.53 -32.85
N VAL A 34 8.08 6.20 -33.58
CA VAL A 34 8.39 6.78 -34.88
C VAL A 34 7.28 6.47 -35.89
N ASP A 35 6.88 5.20 -36.01
CA ASP A 35 5.84 4.77 -36.94
C ASP A 35 4.50 5.44 -36.65
N PHE A 36 4.20 5.69 -35.37
CA PHE A 36 2.99 6.42 -34.98
C PHE A 36 3.02 7.91 -35.35
N ILE A 37 4.18 8.56 -35.19
CA ILE A 37 4.36 10.01 -35.42
C ILE A 37 4.44 10.34 -36.91
N GLN A 38 4.94 9.41 -37.72
CA GLN A 38 5.04 9.59 -39.17
C GLN A 38 3.66 9.84 -39.81
N GLY A 39 3.60 10.85 -40.68
CA GLY A 39 2.38 11.24 -41.39
C GLY A 39 1.33 11.98 -40.56
N LYS A 40 1.59 12.24 -39.26
CA LYS A 40 0.71 13.09 -38.44
C LYS A 40 0.98 14.57 -38.70
N ARG A 41 -0.07 15.40 -38.56
CA ARG A 41 0.04 16.86 -38.70
C ARG A 41 0.72 17.50 -37.49
N GLU A 42 0.39 17.04 -36.29
CA GLU A 42 0.97 17.48 -35.03
C GLU A 42 0.77 16.37 -33.99
N VAL A 43 1.66 16.29 -32.99
CA VAL A 43 1.61 15.27 -31.93
C VAL A 43 1.67 15.95 -30.58
N LEU A 44 0.81 15.52 -29.65
CA LEU A 44 0.81 15.93 -28.25
C LEU A 44 1.15 14.74 -27.37
N LEU A 45 2.23 14.84 -26.61
CA LEU A 45 2.54 13.95 -25.52
C LEU A 45 1.77 14.40 -24.27
N VAL A 46 1.01 13.47 -23.69
CA VAL A 46 0.36 13.67 -22.40
C VAL A 46 1.06 12.74 -21.42
N GLU A 47 1.95 13.30 -20.60
CA GLU A 47 2.70 12.56 -19.58
C GLU A 47 2.64 13.24 -18.23
N GLU A 48 2.61 12.41 -17.18
CA GLU A 48 2.78 12.85 -15.80
C GLU A 48 4.18 12.47 -15.34
N GLY A 49 5.02 13.46 -15.01
CA GLY A 49 6.39 13.18 -14.56
C GLY A 49 7.25 14.43 -14.50
N GLN A 50 8.10 14.50 -13.47
CA GLN A 50 9.20 15.47 -13.42
C GLN A 50 10.44 14.78 -12.83
N PRO A 51 11.61 14.83 -13.50
CA PRO A 51 11.88 15.50 -14.78
C PRO A 51 11.22 14.82 -16.00
N ASP A 52 11.10 15.57 -17.10
CA ASP A 52 10.44 15.23 -18.37
C ASP A 52 11.26 14.26 -19.24
N LEU A 53 11.70 13.15 -18.64
CA LEU A 53 12.66 12.21 -19.26
C LEU A 53 12.12 11.58 -20.55
N MET A 54 10.82 11.28 -20.58
CA MET A 54 10.16 10.67 -21.73
C MET A 54 10.00 11.67 -22.87
N GLU A 55 9.54 12.89 -22.59
CA GLU A 55 9.55 13.99 -23.56
C GLU A 55 10.95 14.23 -24.14
N GLN A 56 11.97 14.34 -23.28
CA GLN A 56 13.36 14.54 -23.72
C GLN A 56 13.85 13.39 -24.61
N GLN A 57 13.58 12.14 -24.24
CA GLN A 57 13.97 10.97 -25.02
C GLN A 57 13.28 10.95 -26.39
N ILE A 58 11.97 11.23 -26.44
CA ILE A 58 11.22 11.26 -27.70
C ILE A 58 11.72 12.41 -28.58
N ARG A 59 11.93 13.61 -28.04
CA ARG A 59 12.49 14.74 -28.82
C ARG A 59 13.86 14.42 -29.40
N ALA A 60 14.74 13.79 -28.61
CA ALA A 60 16.05 13.34 -29.07
C ALA A 60 15.94 12.31 -30.20
N MET A 61 15.04 11.33 -30.06
CA MET A 61 14.75 10.31 -31.08
C MET A 61 14.25 10.93 -32.39
N LEU A 62 13.29 11.86 -32.32
CA LEU A 62 12.77 12.56 -33.50
C LEU A 62 13.87 13.34 -34.22
N HIS A 63 14.73 14.03 -33.46
CA HIS A 63 15.86 14.76 -34.02
C HIS A 63 16.87 13.84 -34.72
N GLN A 64 17.26 12.73 -34.07
CA GLN A 64 18.21 11.76 -34.63
C GLN A 64 17.70 11.10 -35.92
N ARG A 65 16.38 10.88 -36.04
CA ARG A 65 15.76 10.30 -37.23
C ARG A 65 15.31 11.33 -38.27
N GLY A 66 15.57 12.61 -38.05
CA GLY A 66 15.21 13.69 -38.97
C GLY A 66 13.69 13.87 -39.13
N ILE A 67 12.90 13.49 -38.12
CA ILE A 67 11.44 13.62 -38.14
C ILE A 67 11.07 15.05 -37.74
N THR A 68 10.39 15.76 -38.64
CA THR A 68 10.04 17.18 -38.47
C THR A 68 8.59 17.41 -38.07
N THR A 69 7.83 16.36 -37.76
CA THR A 69 6.45 16.48 -37.27
C THR A 69 6.45 17.35 -36.02
N PRO A 70 5.64 18.44 -35.96
CA PRO A 70 5.64 19.28 -34.77
C PRO A 70 5.13 18.49 -33.55
N PHE A 71 5.90 18.59 -32.47
CA PHE A 71 5.75 17.78 -31.26
C PHE A 71 5.62 18.67 -30.03
N ARG A 72 4.50 18.53 -29.33
CA ARG A 72 4.12 19.23 -28.10
C ARG A 72 4.14 18.26 -26.93
N GLY A 73 4.42 18.77 -25.75
CA GLY A 73 4.39 18.05 -24.48
C GLY A 73 4.12 19.04 -23.36
N HIS A 74 5.10 19.26 -22.49
CA HIS A 74 5.00 20.15 -21.34
C HIS A 74 4.89 21.63 -21.65
N ASP A 75 5.08 22.03 -22.91
CA ASP A 75 4.75 23.37 -23.39
C ASP A 75 3.24 23.64 -23.43
N LEU A 76 2.40 22.59 -23.40
CA LEU A 76 0.94 22.69 -23.28
C LEU A 76 0.39 21.93 -22.07
N VAL A 77 0.92 20.74 -21.78
CA VAL A 77 0.47 19.88 -20.68
C VAL A 77 1.22 20.26 -19.41
N PRO A 78 0.55 20.57 -18.29
CA PRO A 78 1.25 20.92 -17.05
C PRO A 78 2.24 19.83 -16.61
N GLY A 79 3.52 20.17 -16.50
CA GLY A 79 4.57 19.23 -16.06
C GLY A 79 4.68 19.02 -14.55
N VAL A 80 3.81 19.66 -13.75
CA VAL A 80 3.86 19.59 -12.28
C VAL A 80 2.49 19.27 -11.71
N GLY A 81 2.45 18.24 -10.87
CA GLY A 81 1.26 17.77 -10.17
C GLY A 81 0.38 16.86 -11.02
N GLU A 82 -0.67 16.32 -10.40
CA GLU A 82 -1.53 15.30 -10.99
C GLU A 82 -2.28 15.82 -12.24
N LEU A 83 -2.32 15.01 -13.29
CA LEU A 83 -3.04 15.30 -14.53
C LEU A 83 -4.56 15.02 -14.41
N VAL A 84 -5.22 15.82 -13.58
CA VAL A 84 -6.68 15.78 -13.43
C VAL A 84 -7.40 16.37 -14.66
N PRO A 85 -8.67 16.02 -14.92
CA PRO A 85 -9.42 16.53 -16.08
C PRO A 85 -9.41 18.05 -16.22
N GLY A 86 -9.48 18.81 -15.11
CA GLY A 86 -9.44 20.28 -15.14
C GLY A 86 -8.10 20.86 -15.61
N ARG A 87 -7.02 20.07 -15.65
CA ARG A 87 -5.70 20.48 -16.16
C ARG A 87 -5.49 20.00 -17.60
N VAL A 88 -5.97 18.81 -17.93
CA VAL A 88 -5.78 18.19 -19.25
C VAL A 88 -6.76 18.73 -20.29
N LEU A 89 -8.02 19.01 -19.91
CA LEU A 89 -9.03 19.50 -20.86
C LEU A 89 -8.65 20.82 -21.55
N PRO A 90 -8.17 21.86 -20.84
CA PRO A 90 -7.71 23.08 -21.49
C PRO A 90 -6.55 22.84 -22.46
N ALA A 91 -5.57 22.03 -22.07
CA ALA A 91 -4.42 21.68 -22.92
C ALA A 91 -4.88 20.95 -24.20
N LEU A 92 -5.80 19.99 -24.09
CA LEU A 92 -6.39 19.29 -25.23
C LEU A 92 -7.20 20.22 -26.13
N ALA A 93 -8.01 21.12 -25.57
CA ALA A 93 -8.79 22.07 -26.35
C ALA A 93 -7.87 23.04 -27.13
N GLN A 94 -6.82 23.54 -26.47
CA GLN A 94 -5.81 24.41 -27.08
C GLN A 94 -5.04 23.70 -28.20
N PHE A 95 -4.70 22.43 -28.02
CA PHE A 95 -4.04 21.60 -29.03
C PHE A 95 -4.94 21.32 -30.24
N LEU A 96 -6.21 20.99 -30.00
CA LEU A 96 -7.11 20.51 -31.05
C LEU A 96 -7.83 21.62 -31.82
N ALA A 97 -8.09 22.78 -31.21
CA ALA A 97 -8.83 23.86 -31.86
C ALA A 97 -8.21 24.35 -33.19
N PRO A 98 -6.87 24.51 -33.32
CA PRO A 98 -6.24 24.86 -34.60
C PRO A 98 -6.24 23.72 -35.64
N LEU A 99 -6.40 22.47 -35.19
CA LEU A 99 -6.36 21.27 -36.02
C LEU A 99 -7.76 20.89 -36.54
N LEU A 100 -8.81 21.24 -35.78
CA LEU A 100 -10.23 20.98 -36.06
C LEU A 100 -11.04 22.29 -36.03
N PRO A 101 -10.85 23.19 -37.02
CA PRO A 101 -11.40 24.55 -36.96
C PRO A 101 -12.92 24.58 -36.89
N GLU A 102 -13.62 23.68 -37.59
CA GLU A 102 -15.07 23.48 -37.50
C GLU A 102 -15.58 23.14 -36.09
N ARG A 103 -14.71 22.66 -35.19
CA ARG A 103 -15.06 22.30 -33.81
C ARG A 103 -14.42 23.23 -32.78
N ALA A 104 -13.57 24.17 -33.18
CA ALA A 104 -12.75 24.98 -32.27
C ALA A 104 -13.55 25.68 -31.16
N GLU A 105 -14.67 26.31 -31.53
CA GLU A 105 -15.56 26.99 -30.58
C GLU A 105 -16.17 26.01 -29.58
N SER A 106 -16.67 24.87 -30.06
CA SER A 106 -17.26 23.82 -29.21
C SER A 106 -16.25 23.22 -28.22
N LEU A 107 -15.01 23.00 -28.66
CA LEU A 107 -13.94 22.44 -27.84
C LEU A 107 -13.57 23.40 -26.69
N THR A 108 -13.42 24.68 -27.02
CA THR A 108 -13.06 25.73 -26.05
C THR A 108 -14.19 25.94 -25.06
N ALA A 109 -15.43 26.11 -25.54
CA ALA A 109 -16.61 26.28 -24.70
C ALA A 109 -16.83 25.10 -23.74
N THR A 110 -16.54 23.88 -24.19
CA THR A 110 -16.68 22.68 -23.35
C THR A 110 -15.64 22.62 -22.24
N ALA A 111 -14.38 22.97 -22.55
CA ALA A 111 -13.33 23.05 -21.55
C ALA A 111 -13.64 24.13 -20.50
N ASP A 112 -14.08 25.31 -20.93
CA ASP A 112 -14.45 26.42 -20.03
C ASP A 112 -15.65 26.05 -19.16
N ALA A 113 -16.70 25.46 -19.75
CA ALA A 113 -17.88 25.01 -19.00
C ALA A 113 -17.53 23.95 -17.94
N PHE A 114 -16.54 23.08 -18.21
CA PHE A 114 -16.05 22.12 -17.22
C PHE A 114 -15.39 22.82 -16.03
N LEU A 115 -14.54 23.81 -16.30
CA LEU A 115 -13.87 24.59 -15.25
C LEU A 115 -14.87 25.41 -14.43
N GLU A 116 -15.84 26.05 -15.06
CA GLU A 116 -16.90 26.79 -14.36
C GLU A 116 -17.77 25.86 -13.50
N ARG A 117 -18.10 24.65 -14.00
CA ARG A 117 -18.80 23.64 -13.20
C ARG A 117 -17.98 23.19 -12.00
N GLN A 118 -16.66 23.03 -12.16
CA GLN A 118 -15.77 22.69 -11.05
C GLN A 118 -15.75 23.78 -9.98
N LYS A 119 -15.69 25.06 -10.37
CA LYS A 119 -15.78 26.21 -9.45
C LYS A 119 -17.12 26.27 -8.75
N LEU A 120 -18.22 26.08 -9.49
CA LEU A 120 -19.56 26.04 -8.91
C LEU A 120 -19.70 24.89 -7.90
N ALA A 121 -19.24 23.68 -8.24
CA ALA A 121 -19.25 22.55 -7.32
C ALA A 121 -18.47 22.83 -6.02
N ALA A 122 -17.29 23.46 -6.12
CA ALA A 122 -16.52 23.86 -4.95
C ALA A 122 -17.26 24.88 -4.06
N SER A 123 -18.06 25.78 -4.65
CA SER A 123 -18.88 26.74 -3.91
C SER A 123 -20.09 26.10 -3.23
N LEU A 124 -20.73 25.11 -3.87
CA LEU A 124 -21.91 24.42 -3.34
C LEU A 124 -21.58 23.38 -2.27
N PHE A 125 -20.39 22.77 -2.37
CA PHE A 125 -19.91 21.73 -1.45
C PHE A 125 -18.61 22.19 -0.77
N PRO A 126 -18.69 23.12 0.19
CA PRO A 126 -17.50 23.70 0.82
C PRO A 126 -16.72 22.70 1.70
N LYS A 127 -17.35 21.58 2.07
CA LYS A 127 -16.66 20.49 2.76
C LYS A 127 -16.02 19.56 1.73
N PRO A 128 -14.71 19.29 1.82
CA PRO A 128 -14.07 18.33 0.94
C PRO A 128 -14.69 16.94 1.14
N VAL A 129 -14.75 16.17 0.06
CA VAL A 129 -15.09 14.75 0.14
C VAL A 129 -14.10 14.07 1.08
N THR A 130 -14.61 13.21 1.96
CA THR A 130 -13.75 12.46 2.90
C THR A 130 -12.66 11.71 2.11
N PRO A 131 -11.38 11.97 2.38
CA PRO A 131 -10.30 11.33 1.66
C PRO A 131 -10.31 9.83 1.91
N ARG A 132 -10.01 9.04 0.88
CA ARG A 132 -9.85 7.59 0.95
C ARG A 132 -8.38 7.25 0.67
N PRO A 133 -7.48 7.48 1.64
CA PRO A 133 -6.07 7.20 1.41
C PRO A 133 -5.86 5.71 1.14
N PRO A 134 -4.87 5.35 0.31
CA PRO A 134 -4.48 3.95 0.16
C PRO A 134 -4.09 3.37 1.53
N THR A 135 -4.46 2.10 1.74
CA THR A 135 -4.22 1.39 3.00
C THR A 135 -3.80 -0.05 2.72
N PHE A 136 -3.29 -0.72 3.75
CA PHE A 136 -2.86 -2.11 3.63
C PHE A 136 -4.00 -3.08 3.31
N CYS A 137 -3.68 -4.25 2.78
CA CYS A 137 -4.68 -5.28 2.55
C CYS A 137 -5.24 -5.86 3.87
N THR A 138 -6.36 -6.56 3.79
CA THR A 138 -6.92 -7.33 4.91
C THR A 138 -5.91 -8.39 5.38
N GLY A 139 -5.56 -8.32 6.67
CA GLY A 139 -4.60 -9.23 7.30
C GLY A 139 -3.15 -9.00 6.91
N CYS A 140 -2.80 -7.85 6.30
CA CYS A 140 -1.42 -7.51 5.98
C CYS A 140 -0.49 -7.61 7.22
N PRO A 141 0.69 -8.24 7.10
CA PRO A 141 1.65 -8.40 8.20
C PRO A 141 2.33 -7.09 8.61
N GLU A 142 2.26 -6.04 7.79
CA GLU A 142 2.86 -4.74 8.07
C GLU A 142 2.02 -3.90 9.06
N ARG A 143 0.70 -4.11 9.09
CA ARG A 143 -0.24 -3.44 10.01
C ARG A 143 0.19 -3.49 11.48
N PRO A 144 0.44 -4.67 12.08
CA PRO A 144 0.83 -4.75 13.48
C PRO A 144 2.15 -4.02 13.79
N VAL A 145 3.08 -3.90 12.84
CA VAL A 145 4.33 -3.14 13.02
C VAL A 145 4.02 -1.66 13.26
N PHE A 146 3.23 -1.05 12.37
CA PHE A 146 2.88 0.37 12.47
C PHE A 146 1.89 0.67 13.59
N SER A 147 0.95 -0.23 13.87
CA SER A 147 0.10 -0.14 15.07
C SER A 147 0.93 -0.12 16.34
N MET A 148 1.99 -0.94 16.39
CA MET A 148 2.88 -1.03 17.55
C MET A 148 3.72 0.24 17.71
N MET A 149 4.29 0.78 16.63
CA MET A 149 4.97 2.08 16.65
C MET A 149 4.04 3.17 17.18
N LYS A 150 2.83 3.26 16.64
CA LYS A 150 1.81 4.24 17.05
C LYS A 150 1.42 4.10 18.52
N ILE A 151 1.12 2.88 18.97
CA ILE A 151 0.78 2.63 20.38
C ILE A 151 1.95 3.02 21.28
N ASN A 152 3.19 2.74 20.87
CA ASN A 152 4.37 3.09 21.66
C ASN A 152 4.46 4.61 21.87
N GLU A 153 4.32 5.41 20.80
CA GLU A 153 4.33 6.88 20.91
C GLU A 153 3.15 7.41 21.73
N MET A 154 1.96 6.82 21.56
CA MET A 154 0.78 7.20 22.35
C MET A 154 0.97 6.95 23.86
N LEU A 155 1.65 5.85 24.23
CA LEU A 155 1.88 5.49 25.63
C LEU A 155 3.06 6.25 26.26
N THR A 156 4.11 6.55 25.49
CA THR A 156 5.32 7.22 25.99
C THR A 156 5.22 8.74 25.91
N GLY A 157 4.37 9.26 25.02
CA GLY A 157 4.33 10.68 24.65
C GLY A 157 5.55 11.15 23.86
N GLN A 158 6.47 10.24 23.50
CA GLN A 158 7.67 10.53 22.74
C GLN A 158 7.43 10.24 21.27
N LYS A 159 7.75 11.21 20.41
CA LYS A 159 7.66 11.06 18.95
C LYS A 159 9.02 10.74 18.37
N ASP A 160 9.13 9.57 17.76
CA ASP A 160 10.26 9.20 16.93
C ASP A 160 10.11 9.90 15.57
N TRP A 161 11.20 10.01 14.83
CA TRP A 161 11.17 10.42 13.42
C TRP A 161 11.16 9.17 12.54
N HIS A 162 10.18 9.08 11.64
CA HIS A 162 9.89 7.88 10.86
C HIS A 162 10.25 8.08 9.38
N ALA A 163 11.34 7.44 8.94
CA ALA A 163 11.64 7.29 7.53
C ALA A 163 11.00 6.06 6.93
N THR A 164 10.47 6.19 5.73
CA THR A 164 10.05 5.05 4.92
C THR A 164 10.67 5.10 3.53
N ASP A 165 10.94 3.93 2.98
CA ASP A 165 11.20 3.74 1.56
C ASP A 165 9.88 3.59 0.75
N VAL A 166 9.99 3.61 -0.58
CA VAL A 166 8.87 3.27 -1.47
C VAL A 166 8.54 1.77 -1.37
N GLY A 167 7.30 1.45 -1.01
CA GLY A 167 6.79 0.10 -0.80
C GLY A 167 5.41 0.12 -0.12
N CYS A 168 4.80 -1.05 0.11
CA CYS A 168 3.47 -1.12 0.74
C CYS A 168 3.44 -0.32 2.05
N TYR A 169 4.49 -0.48 2.86
CA TYR A 169 4.69 0.19 4.14
C TYR A 169 4.76 1.72 4.08
N GLY A 170 5.01 2.32 2.91
CA GLY A 170 4.91 3.77 2.71
C GLY A 170 3.49 4.31 2.95
N MET A 171 2.45 3.46 2.79
CA MET A 171 1.06 3.82 3.11
C MET A 171 0.85 4.11 4.61
N ALA A 172 1.77 3.71 5.49
CA ALA A 172 1.70 4.01 6.91
C ALA A 172 1.87 5.51 7.24
N GLY A 173 2.37 6.33 6.31
CA GLY A 173 2.35 7.79 6.47
C GLY A 173 0.95 8.39 6.48
N LEU A 174 -0.03 7.67 5.93
CA LEU A 174 -1.40 8.13 5.81
C LEU A 174 -2.26 7.63 6.97
N ALA A 175 -3.50 8.13 7.04
CA ALA A 175 -4.46 7.68 8.02
C ALA A 175 -4.75 6.17 7.85
N PRO A 176 -4.94 5.42 8.95
CA PRO A 176 -4.98 5.91 10.32
C PRO A 176 -3.62 5.90 11.04
N PHE A 177 -2.52 5.48 10.39
CA PHE A 177 -1.26 5.22 11.09
C PHE A 177 -0.49 6.50 11.41
N HIS A 178 -0.25 7.35 10.41
CA HIS A 178 0.60 8.55 10.53
C HIS A 178 2.01 8.25 11.05
N MET A 179 2.61 7.14 10.61
CA MET A 179 3.91 6.60 11.05
C MET A 179 4.98 6.68 9.94
N ALA A 180 4.95 7.74 9.14
CA ALA A 180 6.01 8.07 8.18
C ALA A 180 6.08 9.59 8.01
N ASP A 181 7.20 10.19 8.41
CA ASP A 181 7.50 11.61 8.25
C ASP A 181 8.22 11.91 6.94
N SER A 182 8.88 10.90 6.37
CA SER A 182 9.52 11.02 5.06
C SER A 182 9.38 9.76 4.20
N ASN A 183 9.30 9.99 2.89
CA ASN A 183 9.47 8.99 1.86
C ASN A 183 10.17 9.63 0.66
N ILE A 184 11.49 9.40 0.54
CA ILE A 184 12.31 10.10 -0.45
C ILE A 184 12.54 9.30 -1.74
N GLY A 185 12.17 8.01 -1.76
CA GLY A 185 12.46 7.10 -2.86
C GLY A 185 12.78 5.68 -2.40
N MET A 186 13.06 4.80 -3.36
CA MET A 186 13.40 3.41 -3.11
C MET A 186 14.88 3.26 -2.68
N GLY A 187 15.12 2.94 -1.41
CA GLY A 187 16.46 2.81 -0.83
C GLY A 187 17.04 4.13 -0.33
N GLY A 188 16.19 5.11 -0.01
CA GLY A 188 16.58 6.41 0.55
C GLY A 188 16.13 6.63 1.99
N GLY A 189 15.26 5.78 2.54
CA GLY A 189 14.64 5.99 3.86
C GLY A 189 15.66 6.18 4.99
N LEU A 190 16.53 5.19 5.21
CA LEU A 190 17.54 5.28 6.29
C LEU A 190 18.60 6.36 6.02
N ALA A 191 18.86 6.67 4.75
CA ALA A 191 19.75 7.78 4.37
C ALA A 191 19.15 9.14 4.80
N ALA A 192 17.85 9.37 4.58
CA ALA A 192 17.15 10.53 5.12
C ALA A 192 17.22 10.56 6.66
N ALA A 193 17.02 9.41 7.30
CA ALA A 193 17.17 9.26 8.75
C ALA A 193 18.57 9.63 9.27
N THR A 194 19.61 9.45 8.44
CA THR A 194 20.99 9.76 8.82
C THR A 194 21.16 11.26 8.95
N ALA A 195 20.64 12.02 7.99
CA ALA A 195 20.72 13.49 8.01
C ALA A 195 20.01 14.05 9.25
N LEU A 196 18.84 13.51 9.60
CA LEU A 196 18.08 13.94 10.78
C LEU A 196 18.77 13.56 12.09
N SER A 197 19.44 12.40 12.17
CA SER A 197 20.21 11.98 13.36
C SER A 197 21.27 12.98 13.78
N ALA A 198 21.77 13.81 12.84
CA ALA A 198 22.77 14.84 13.12
C ALA A 198 22.17 16.19 13.55
N MET A 199 20.86 16.39 13.35
CA MET A 199 20.19 17.69 13.51
C MET A 199 19.02 17.68 14.51
N SER A 200 18.62 16.51 15.01
CA SER A 200 17.46 16.33 15.91
C SER A 200 17.76 15.32 17.01
N ASP A 201 17.20 15.56 18.19
CA ASP A 201 17.24 14.64 19.34
C ASP A 201 16.17 13.52 19.25
N GLN A 202 15.32 13.55 18.22
CA GLN A 202 14.35 12.48 17.98
C GLN A 202 15.06 11.18 17.63
N LYS A 203 14.57 10.06 18.16
CA LYS A 203 15.07 8.74 17.74
C LYS A 203 14.62 8.48 16.31
N ASN A 204 15.53 7.94 15.52
CA ASN A 204 15.26 7.63 14.12
C ASN A 204 14.81 6.18 13.95
N VAL A 205 13.62 5.99 13.38
CA VAL A 205 13.09 4.70 12.96
C VAL A 205 12.95 4.72 11.45
N SER A 206 13.60 3.81 10.75
CA SER A 206 13.48 3.67 9.29
C SER A 206 12.88 2.32 8.93
N VAL A 207 11.93 2.29 8.00
CA VAL A 207 11.23 1.08 7.57
C VAL A 207 11.54 0.79 6.10
N VAL A 208 11.93 -0.44 5.82
CA VAL A 208 12.23 -0.95 4.48
C VAL A 208 11.55 -2.30 4.25
N GLY A 209 11.15 -2.59 3.01
CA GLY A 209 10.74 -3.94 2.60
C GLY A 209 11.92 -4.76 2.09
N ASP A 210 11.83 -6.08 2.16
CA ASP A 210 12.80 -7.01 1.58
C ASP A 210 13.13 -6.74 0.10
N GLY A 211 12.12 -6.46 -0.74
CA GLY A 211 12.36 -6.11 -2.15
C GLY A 211 13.25 -4.87 -2.31
N THR A 212 12.96 -3.81 -1.54
CA THR A 212 13.76 -2.57 -1.55
C THR A 212 15.14 -2.76 -0.94
N LEU A 213 15.24 -3.59 0.11
CA LEU A 213 16.51 -3.96 0.72
C LEU A 213 17.45 -4.59 -0.30
N TRP A 214 16.98 -5.59 -1.03
CA TRP A 214 17.79 -6.30 -2.02
C TRP A 214 18.06 -5.49 -3.28
N HIS A 215 17.16 -4.60 -3.67
CA HIS A 215 17.31 -3.79 -4.87
C HIS A 215 18.37 -2.69 -4.72
N SER A 216 18.28 -1.87 -3.66
CA SER A 216 19.16 -0.70 -3.50
C SER A 216 19.56 -0.41 -2.05
N ALA A 217 18.65 -0.63 -1.09
CA ALA A 217 18.84 -0.12 0.27
C ALA A 217 20.00 -0.79 1.02
N LEU A 218 20.40 -2.02 0.67
CA LEU A 218 21.58 -2.63 1.28
C LEU A 218 22.84 -1.75 1.07
N ASN A 219 23.01 -1.22 -0.14
CA ASN A 219 24.16 -0.38 -0.46
C ASN A 219 23.94 1.07 -0.02
N THR A 220 22.84 1.70 -0.44
CA THR A 220 22.61 3.14 -0.21
C THR A 220 22.28 3.48 1.24
N CYS A 221 21.70 2.55 1.98
CA CYS A 221 21.25 2.76 3.35
C CYS A 221 22.10 2.00 4.36
N VAL A 222 22.19 0.66 4.27
CA VAL A 222 22.81 -0.15 5.33
C VAL A 222 24.32 0.07 5.42
N VAL A 223 25.03 0.00 4.29
CA VAL A 223 26.48 0.24 4.26
C VAL A 223 26.80 1.66 4.73
N ASN A 224 26.06 2.67 4.25
CA ASN A 224 26.25 4.06 4.66
C ASN A 224 25.97 4.27 6.17
N GLY A 225 24.88 3.70 6.69
CA GLY A 225 24.51 3.81 8.11
C GLY A 225 25.55 3.16 9.03
N LEU A 226 26.12 2.02 8.62
CA LEU A 226 27.21 1.37 9.33
C LEU A 226 28.51 2.17 9.28
N TYR A 227 28.90 2.64 8.10
CA TYR A 227 30.10 3.45 7.89
C TYR A 227 30.09 4.71 8.75
N ASN A 228 28.95 5.42 8.80
CA ASN A 228 28.78 6.65 9.57
C ASN A 228 28.36 6.41 11.04
N LYS A 229 28.28 5.15 11.50
CA LYS A 229 27.83 4.80 12.86
C LYS A 229 26.50 5.46 13.25
N GLN A 230 25.56 5.49 12.31
CA GLN A 230 24.27 6.11 12.49
C GLN A 230 23.50 5.47 13.65
N ASP A 231 22.93 6.30 14.52
CA ASP A 231 22.07 5.85 15.61
C ASP A 231 20.60 5.74 15.16
N ALA A 232 20.20 4.56 14.67
CA ALA A 232 18.87 4.34 14.11
C ALA A 232 18.34 2.94 14.40
N THR A 233 17.02 2.80 14.40
CA THR A 233 16.32 1.50 14.38
C THR A 233 15.82 1.25 12.97
N TYR A 234 16.29 0.17 12.33
CA TYR A 234 15.91 -0.22 10.99
C TYR A 234 14.96 -1.42 11.03
N LEU A 235 13.71 -1.18 10.68
CA LEU A 235 12.65 -2.18 10.60
C LEU A 235 12.62 -2.76 9.19
N VAL A 236 12.94 -4.04 9.07
CA VAL A 236 13.01 -4.75 7.79
C VAL A 236 11.80 -5.64 7.67
N LEU A 237 10.91 -5.33 6.73
CA LEU A 237 9.68 -6.06 6.49
C LEU A 237 9.91 -7.16 5.46
N ASP A 238 10.15 -8.36 5.94
CA ASP A 238 10.35 -9.56 5.15
C ASP A 238 9.01 -10.23 4.86
N ASN A 239 8.32 -9.69 3.85
CA ASN A 239 7.04 -10.21 3.37
C ASN A 239 7.17 -11.20 2.20
N LYS A 240 8.41 -11.52 1.83
CA LYS A 240 8.85 -12.41 0.75
C LYS A 240 8.67 -11.85 -0.66
N TRP A 241 8.03 -10.72 -0.88
CA TRP A 241 7.67 -10.28 -2.23
C TRP A 241 7.94 -8.79 -2.43
N THR A 242 8.26 -8.38 -3.65
CA THR A 242 8.11 -6.97 -4.05
C THR A 242 6.61 -6.71 -4.26
N ALA A 243 5.89 -6.60 -3.15
CA ALA A 243 4.44 -6.79 -3.08
C ALA A 243 3.65 -5.67 -3.77
N MET A 244 4.01 -4.40 -3.54
CA MET A 244 3.24 -3.24 -4.00
C MET A 244 3.11 -3.16 -5.51
N THR A 245 4.13 -3.60 -6.25
CA THR A 245 4.18 -3.51 -7.72
C THR A 245 3.48 -4.69 -8.41
N GLY A 246 2.83 -5.58 -7.67
CA GLY A 246 2.16 -6.76 -8.23
C GLY A 246 2.70 -8.10 -7.73
N ALA A 247 3.49 -8.09 -6.65
CA ALA A 247 4.17 -9.26 -6.07
C ALA A 247 5.17 -9.91 -7.04
N HIS A 248 6.10 -9.09 -7.52
CA HIS A 248 7.26 -9.58 -8.23
C HIS A 248 8.16 -10.37 -7.28
N GLU A 249 8.82 -11.39 -7.83
CA GLU A 249 9.85 -12.16 -7.15
C GLU A 249 11.04 -11.26 -6.79
N ASN A 250 11.70 -11.60 -5.70
CA ASN A 250 12.93 -10.97 -5.23
C ASN A 250 13.83 -12.07 -4.62
N PRO A 251 15.06 -11.79 -4.16
CA PRO A 251 15.91 -12.83 -3.58
C PRO A 251 15.32 -13.66 -2.41
N ASN A 252 14.21 -13.21 -1.79
CA ASN A 252 13.47 -13.94 -0.76
C ASN A 252 12.35 -14.84 -1.28
N SER A 253 12.03 -14.82 -2.57
CA SER A 253 10.96 -15.62 -3.18
C SER A 253 11.28 -16.12 -4.57
N GLY A 254 10.51 -17.11 -5.01
CA GLY A 254 10.52 -17.59 -6.39
C GLY A 254 11.72 -18.46 -6.77
N PRO A 255 11.71 -19.00 -8.00
CA PRO A 255 12.87 -19.64 -8.58
C PRO A 255 13.91 -18.61 -9.06
N GLN A 256 15.14 -19.08 -9.27
CA GLN A 256 16.12 -18.37 -10.08
C GLN A 256 15.66 -18.27 -11.54
N LEU A 257 16.35 -17.46 -12.32
CA LEU A 257 16.15 -17.40 -13.78
C LEU A 257 16.35 -18.76 -14.47
N THR A 258 17.11 -19.67 -13.86
CA THR A 258 17.32 -21.05 -14.32
C THR A 258 16.14 -21.98 -14.04
N GLY A 259 15.15 -21.54 -13.27
CA GLY A 259 14.01 -22.34 -12.78
C GLY A 259 14.29 -23.09 -11.47
N GLU A 260 15.52 -23.07 -10.96
CA GLU A 260 15.88 -23.69 -9.68
C GLU A 260 15.22 -22.94 -8.52
N GLN A 261 14.65 -23.68 -7.56
CA GLN A 261 14.07 -23.08 -6.36
C GLN A 261 15.18 -22.65 -5.40
N SER A 262 15.47 -21.35 -5.33
CA SER A 262 16.43 -20.78 -4.37
C SER A 262 15.91 -19.53 -3.64
N GLY A 263 14.66 -19.13 -3.88
CA GLY A 263 14.04 -18.02 -3.18
C GLY A 263 14.08 -18.26 -1.67
N GLY A 264 14.67 -17.32 -0.94
CA GLY A 264 14.82 -17.42 0.53
C GLY A 264 16.15 -17.99 1.00
N ASP A 265 17.05 -18.43 0.10
CA ASP A 265 18.42 -18.80 0.46
C ASP A 265 19.22 -17.59 0.96
N PHE A 266 18.92 -16.40 0.43
CA PHE A 266 19.45 -15.13 0.91
C PHE A 266 18.81 -14.75 2.25
N ASN A 267 19.46 -15.21 3.33
CA ASN A 267 18.99 -14.95 4.68
C ASN A 267 19.34 -13.52 5.13
N ILE A 268 18.32 -12.66 5.23
CA ILE A 268 18.44 -11.25 5.67
C ILE A 268 19.23 -11.12 6.99
N GLU A 269 18.94 -11.97 7.98
CA GLU A 269 19.60 -11.91 9.29
C GLU A 269 21.12 -12.17 9.18
N ARG A 270 21.52 -13.21 8.44
CA ARG A 270 22.93 -13.54 8.17
C ARG A 270 23.61 -12.42 7.41
N THR A 271 22.94 -11.80 6.44
CA THR A 271 23.46 -10.64 5.71
C THR A 271 23.78 -9.48 6.64
N PHE A 272 22.84 -9.07 7.50
CA PHE A 272 23.10 -7.98 8.45
C PHE A 272 24.23 -8.29 9.43
N ARG A 273 24.29 -9.52 9.95
CA ARG A 273 25.40 -9.95 10.83
C ARG A 273 26.74 -9.93 10.09
N GLY A 274 26.76 -10.40 8.84
CA GLY A 274 27.96 -10.40 7.98
C GLY A 274 28.46 -8.99 7.65
N LEU A 275 27.56 -8.01 7.51
CA LEU A 275 27.91 -6.60 7.34
C LEU A 275 28.40 -5.93 8.63
N GLY A 276 28.30 -6.59 9.78
CA GLY A 276 28.78 -6.08 11.07
C GLY A 276 27.72 -5.42 11.95
N VAL A 277 26.43 -5.59 11.64
CA VAL A 277 25.36 -5.15 12.55
C VAL A 277 25.39 -5.99 13.83
N LYS A 278 25.63 -5.33 14.97
CA LYS A 278 25.75 -5.99 16.28
C LYS A 278 24.40 -6.39 16.87
N ARG A 279 23.34 -5.64 16.56
CA ARG A 279 21.98 -5.82 17.08
C ARG A 279 21.03 -6.19 15.96
N VAL A 280 20.76 -7.48 15.84
CA VAL A 280 19.77 -8.02 14.89
C VAL A 280 18.82 -8.91 15.67
N GLU A 281 17.53 -8.57 15.63
CA GLU A 281 16.44 -9.38 16.16
C GLU A 281 15.48 -9.74 15.02
N LYS A 282 14.80 -10.89 15.14
CA LYS A 282 13.78 -11.33 14.20
C LYS A 282 12.50 -11.69 14.94
N ALA A 283 11.35 -11.30 14.41
CA ALA A 283 10.05 -11.56 15.02
C ALA A 283 8.96 -11.72 13.95
N ASN A 284 7.95 -12.52 14.25
CA ASN A 284 6.72 -12.56 13.48
C ASN A 284 5.78 -11.46 14.01
N PRO A 285 5.36 -10.50 13.18
CA PRO A 285 4.59 -9.36 13.65
C PRO A 285 3.13 -9.72 14.03
N TYR A 286 2.64 -10.91 13.65
CA TYR A 286 1.36 -11.42 14.14
C TYR A 286 1.41 -11.83 15.61
N ASN A 287 2.59 -12.07 16.19
CA ASN A 287 2.74 -12.21 17.64
C ASN A 287 2.99 -10.83 18.25
N PHE A 288 1.92 -10.09 18.50
CA PHE A 288 2.00 -8.67 18.82
C PHE A 288 2.83 -8.40 20.09
N ARG A 289 2.70 -9.25 21.11
CA ARG A 289 3.42 -9.11 22.39
C ARG A 289 4.92 -9.37 22.25
N ASP A 290 5.33 -10.40 21.53
CA ASP A 290 6.76 -10.69 21.30
C ASP A 290 7.41 -9.59 20.46
N PHE A 291 6.73 -9.16 19.39
CA PHE A 291 7.21 -8.07 18.54
C PHE A 291 7.41 -6.78 19.33
N GLN A 292 6.41 -6.40 20.14
CA GLN A 292 6.48 -5.25 21.04
C GLN A 292 7.68 -5.32 21.99
N LYS A 293 7.89 -6.47 22.62
CA LYS A 293 9.00 -6.68 23.56
C LYS A 293 10.34 -6.49 22.86
N LYS A 294 10.52 -7.06 21.66
CA LYS A 294 11.75 -6.96 20.88
C LYS A 294 12.03 -5.55 20.37
N LEU A 295 11.00 -4.85 19.90
CA LEU A 295 11.12 -3.45 19.46
C LEU A 295 11.58 -2.56 20.62
N LYS A 296 10.92 -2.65 21.79
CA LYS A 296 11.30 -1.91 22.99
C LYS A 296 12.73 -2.24 23.44
N LYS A 297 13.11 -3.52 23.42
CA LYS A 297 14.47 -3.97 23.76
C LYS A 297 15.52 -3.35 22.84
N ILE A 298 15.28 -3.33 21.54
CA ILE A 298 16.20 -2.71 20.57
C ILE A 298 16.28 -1.19 20.80
N GLN A 299 15.16 -0.50 20.94
CA GLN A 299 15.12 0.96 21.10
C GLN A 299 15.64 1.46 22.47
N ALA A 300 15.79 0.55 23.44
CA ALA A 300 16.35 0.85 24.76
C ALA A 300 17.88 0.76 24.81
N ASP A 301 18.54 0.23 23.77
CA ASP A 301 20.01 0.17 23.72
C ASP A 301 20.57 1.61 23.58
N PRO A 302 21.34 2.11 24.57
CA PRO A 302 21.82 3.49 24.57
C PRO A 302 23.05 3.70 23.68
N ALA A 303 23.66 2.63 23.15
CA ALA A 303 24.85 2.77 22.30
C ALA A 303 24.47 3.26 20.90
N PRO A 304 25.10 4.34 20.39
CA PRO A 304 24.81 4.87 19.05
C PRO A 304 25.26 3.87 17.99
N GLN A 305 24.28 3.19 17.38
CA GLN A 305 24.52 2.16 16.37
C GLN A 305 23.27 1.90 15.54
N LEU A 306 23.47 1.30 14.36
CA LEU A 306 22.40 0.74 13.57
C LEU A 306 21.88 -0.53 14.25
N ARG A 307 20.60 -0.54 14.60
CA ARG A 307 19.91 -1.69 15.20
C ARG A 307 18.84 -2.19 14.25
N VAL A 308 18.77 -3.48 14.01
CA VAL A 308 17.88 -4.07 13.00
C VAL A 308 16.85 -4.97 13.66
N LEU A 309 15.57 -4.76 13.35
CA LEU A 309 14.48 -5.67 13.68
C LEU A 309 13.82 -6.16 12.39
N ILE A 310 13.93 -7.46 12.14
CA ILE A 310 13.35 -8.13 10.98
C ILE A 310 11.94 -8.60 11.36
N SER A 311 10.94 -8.11 10.64
CA SER A 311 9.55 -8.52 10.70
C SER A 311 9.28 -9.57 9.61
N GLU A 312 9.18 -10.84 9.98
CA GLU A 312 9.07 -11.97 9.04
C GLU A 312 7.63 -12.52 9.01
N ALA A 313 6.92 -12.24 7.91
CA ALA A 313 5.60 -12.82 7.63
C ALA A 313 5.20 -12.57 6.17
N GLU A 314 4.84 -13.64 5.44
CA GLU A 314 4.46 -13.57 4.03
C GLU A 314 3.31 -12.58 3.76
N CYS A 315 3.39 -11.85 2.64
CA CYS A 315 2.31 -11.02 2.12
C CYS A 315 0.98 -11.79 2.10
N GLN A 316 -0.02 -11.29 2.84
CA GLN A 316 -1.29 -11.98 3.01
C GLN A 316 -2.05 -12.20 1.69
N LEU A 317 -1.89 -11.30 0.69
CA LEU A 317 -2.50 -11.51 -0.62
C LEU A 317 -1.90 -12.73 -1.33
N GLN A 318 -0.58 -12.89 -1.33
CA GLN A 318 0.09 -14.04 -1.96
C GLN A 318 -0.21 -15.32 -1.21
N ARG A 319 -0.14 -15.29 0.13
CA ARG A 319 -0.53 -16.42 0.98
C ARG A 319 -1.95 -16.90 0.67
N GLN A 320 -2.91 -15.99 0.49
CA GLN A 320 -4.30 -16.34 0.18
C GLN A 320 -4.48 -16.90 -1.24
N ARG A 321 -3.64 -16.53 -2.23
CA ARG A 321 -3.65 -17.14 -3.57
C ARG A 321 -3.30 -18.63 -3.52
N THR A 322 -2.46 -19.04 -2.58
CA THR A 322 -2.09 -20.46 -2.37
C THR A 322 -3.07 -21.18 -1.44
N VAL A 323 -3.38 -20.57 -0.28
CA VAL A 323 -4.20 -21.21 0.76
C VAL A 323 -5.65 -21.40 0.34
N LYS A 324 -6.27 -20.45 -0.39
CA LYS A 324 -7.69 -20.56 -0.78
C LYS A 324 -7.96 -21.77 -1.70
N PRO A 325 -7.22 -21.98 -2.82
CA PRO A 325 -7.42 -23.16 -3.67
C PRO A 325 -7.09 -24.47 -2.96
N MET A 326 -5.98 -24.52 -2.21
CA MET A 326 -5.61 -25.72 -1.44
C MET A 326 -6.71 -26.11 -0.45
N ARG A 327 -7.26 -25.11 0.26
CA ARG A 327 -8.36 -25.32 1.19
C ARG A 327 -9.63 -25.79 0.51
N ALA A 328 -10.00 -25.18 -0.62
CA ALA A 328 -11.18 -25.58 -1.38
C ALA A 328 -11.07 -27.04 -1.84
N LYS A 329 -9.90 -27.43 -2.36
CA LYS A 329 -9.60 -28.82 -2.74
C LYS A 329 -9.72 -29.77 -1.54
N ALA A 330 -9.12 -29.44 -0.40
CA ALA A 330 -9.22 -30.26 0.81
C ALA A 330 -10.68 -30.43 1.29
N ILE A 331 -11.51 -29.39 1.21
CA ILE A 331 -12.93 -29.47 1.57
C ILE A 331 -13.68 -30.42 0.63
N VAL A 332 -13.44 -30.34 -0.69
CA VAL A 332 -14.08 -31.23 -1.69
C VAL A 332 -13.64 -32.69 -1.49
N GLU A 333 -12.37 -32.91 -1.13
CA GLU A 333 -11.81 -34.24 -0.82
C GLU A 333 -12.31 -34.82 0.52
N GLY A 334 -13.21 -34.14 1.24
CA GLY A 334 -13.73 -34.60 2.52
C GLY A 334 -12.75 -34.48 3.69
N LYS A 335 -11.61 -33.80 3.51
CA LYS A 335 -10.63 -33.58 4.58
C LYS A 335 -11.15 -32.57 5.58
N ARG A 336 -10.87 -32.81 6.86
CA ARG A 336 -11.20 -31.88 7.95
C ARG A 336 -10.38 -30.59 7.79
N VAL A 337 -11.06 -29.45 7.76
CA VAL A 337 -10.45 -28.13 7.56
C VAL A 337 -10.99 -27.16 8.62
N GLU A 338 -10.08 -26.45 9.27
CA GLU A 338 -10.42 -25.38 10.20
C GLU A 338 -10.24 -24.02 9.53
N VAL A 339 -11.21 -23.13 9.73
CA VAL A 339 -11.15 -21.75 9.25
C VAL A 339 -11.43 -20.83 10.40
N GLU A 340 -10.42 -20.05 10.76
CA GLU A 340 -10.55 -19.05 11.79
C GLU A 340 -11.27 -17.81 11.25
N ARG A 341 -12.24 -17.35 12.03
CA ARG A 341 -12.95 -16.10 11.83
C ARG A 341 -12.86 -15.28 13.11
N LEU A 342 -12.92 -13.97 12.95
CA LEU A 342 -13.00 -13.04 14.04
C LEU A 342 -14.38 -12.39 14.01
N GLY A 343 -14.94 -12.19 15.18
CA GLY A 343 -16.15 -11.41 15.39
C GLY A 343 -15.90 -10.33 16.44
N VAL A 344 -16.81 -9.37 16.46
CA VAL A 344 -16.92 -8.38 17.53
C VAL A 344 -18.24 -8.64 18.22
N ASP A 345 -18.21 -8.75 19.55
CA ASP A 345 -19.40 -8.80 20.37
C ASP A 345 -20.00 -7.39 20.47
N GLU A 346 -21.18 -7.22 19.90
CA GLU A 346 -21.92 -5.96 19.82
C GLU A 346 -22.40 -5.46 21.19
N GLU A 347 -22.64 -6.35 22.15
CA GLU A 347 -23.06 -5.98 23.50
C GLU A 347 -21.87 -5.43 24.29
N VAL A 348 -20.70 -6.06 24.14
CA VAL A 348 -19.46 -5.66 24.82
C VAL A 348 -18.79 -4.46 24.15
N CYS A 349 -18.94 -4.29 22.83
CA CYS A 349 -18.29 -3.20 22.10
C CYS A 349 -18.75 -1.82 22.59
N VAL A 350 -17.83 -0.98 23.04
CA VAL A 350 -18.15 0.36 23.55
C VAL A 350 -18.36 1.40 22.44
N GLY A 351 -17.95 1.10 21.20
CA GLY A 351 -18.06 2.03 20.07
C GLY A 351 -16.98 3.13 20.07
N ASP A 352 -15.82 2.88 20.69
CA ASP A 352 -14.67 3.81 20.74
C ASP A 352 -13.81 3.84 19.45
N HIS A 353 -14.05 2.84 18.58
CA HIS A 353 -13.39 2.57 17.30
C HIS A 353 -11.85 2.56 17.37
N SER A 354 -11.29 2.20 18.53
CA SER A 354 -9.83 2.08 18.71
C SER A 354 -9.20 1.09 17.74
N CYS A 355 -9.86 -0.05 17.51
CA CYS A 355 -9.45 -1.07 16.54
C CYS A 355 -9.30 -0.52 15.11
N MET A 356 -10.10 0.49 14.73
CA MET A 356 -9.99 1.16 13.43
C MET A 356 -8.92 2.25 13.46
N ARG A 357 -8.87 3.05 14.51
CA ARG A 357 -7.91 4.17 14.67
C ARG A 357 -6.46 3.73 14.81
N VAL A 358 -6.21 2.50 15.28
CA VAL A 358 -4.85 1.99 15.52
C VAL A 358 -4.44 0.95 14.49
N ASN A 359 -5.38 0.09 14.03
CA ASN A 359 -5.06 -0.99 13.10
C ASN A 359 -5.66 -0.81 11.69
N GLY A 360 -6.80 -0.13 11.54
CA GLY A 360 -7.33 0.29 10.24
C GLY A 360 -7.62 -0.83 9.23
N CYS A 361 -7.97 -2.04 9.69
CA CYS A 361 -8.23 -3.17 8.79
C CYS A 361 -9.45 -2.89 7.89
N PRO A 362 -9.41 -3.17 6.57
CA PRO A 362 -10.54 -2.89 5.68
C PRO A 362 -11.76 -3.76 5.99
N SER A 363 -11.56 -4.91 6.62
CA SER A 363 -12.64 -5.79 7.08
C SER A 363 -13.33 -5.32 8.36
N LEU A 364 -12.83 -4.26 9.01
CA LEU A 364 -13.54 -3.64 10.12
C LEU A 364 -14.52 -2.60 9.55
N THR A 365 -15.79 -2.80 9.85
CA THR A 365 -16.92 -1.95 9.43
C THR A 365 -17.71 -1.49 10.65
N LEU A 366 -18.67 -0.60 10.46
CA LEU A 366 -19.56 -0.10 11.50
C LEU A 366 -20.97 -0.65 11.27
N GLU A 367 -21.62 -1.06 12.35
CA GLU A 367 -23.03 -1.48 12.37
C GLU A 367 -23.78 -0.76 13.49
N GLU A 368 -25.10 -0.68 13.36
CA GLU A 368 -25.95 -0.13 14.42
C GLU A 368 -25.93 -1.04 15.65
N SER A 369 -25.86 -0.43 16.82
CA SER A 369 -25.90 -1.18 18.08
C SER A 369 -27.29 -1.76 18.32
N PRO A 370 -27.43 -3.03 18.74
CA PRO A 370 -28.72 -3.56 19.20
C PRO A 370 -29.19 -2.87 20.49
N ASN A 371 -28.26 -2.29 21.25
CA ASN A 371 -28.56 -1.49 22.43
C ASN A 371 -28.84 -0.04 22.01
N THR A 372 -30.09 0.37 22.13
CA THR A 372 -30.59 1.71 21.78
C THR A 372 -30.03 2.83 22.67
N LEU A 373 -29.42 2.50 23.81
CA LEU A 373 -28.76 3.47 24.69
C LEU A 373 -27.36 3.84 24.19
N LYS A 374 -26.76 3.08 23.26
CA LYS A 374 -25.47 3.44 22.66
C LYS A 374 -25.68 4.46 21.55
N THR A 375 -24.98 5.59 21.65
CA THR A 375 -25.04 6.68 20.67
C THR A 375 -24.04 6.51 19.52
N ALA A 376 -23.04 5.67 19.70
CA ALA A 376 -22.03 5.36 18.69
C ALA A 376 -22.30 3.98 18.05
N PRO A 377 -22.04 3.81 16.74
CA PRO A 377 -22.13 2.50 16.10
C PRO A 377 -21.09 1.55 16.68
N VAL A 378 -21.38 0.25 16.63
CA VAL A 378 -20.45 -0.79 17.07
C VAL A 378 -19.53 -1.19 15.91
N ALA A 379 -18.33 -1.65 16.25
CA ALA A 379 -17.45 -2.25 15.25
C ALA A 379 -18.01 -3.63 14.86
N ALA A 380 -17.96 -3.95 13.57
CA ALA A 380 -18.33 -5.23 13.01
C ALA A 380 -17.22 -5.73 12.08
N ILE A 381 -17.19 -7.04 11.82
CA ILE A 381 -16.22 -7.67 10.93
C ILE A 381 -16.94 -8.26 9.72
N ASP A 382 -16.53 -7.83 8.54
CA ASP A 382 -17.12 -8.31 7.29
C ASP A 382 -16.66 -9.74 6.92
N THR A 383 -17.19 -10.24 5.79
CA THR A 383 -16.88 -11.59 5.30
C THR A 383 -15.50 -11.71 4.65
N THR A 384 -14.84 -10.57 4.33
CA THR A 384 -13.51 -10.53 3.71
C THR A 384 -12.40 -10.81 4.71
N CYS A 385 -12.70 -10.76 6.01
CA CYS A 385 -11.78 -11.07 7.09
C CYS A 385 -11.11 -12.44 6.94
N VAL A 386 -9.78 -12.45 7.01
CA VAL A 386 -8.94 -13.66 6.90
C VAL A 386 -8.60 -14.30 8.25
N GLY A 387 -9.12 -13.79 9.36
CA GLY A 387 -8.93 -14.38 10.70
C GLY A 387 -7.50 -14.25 11.27
N CYS A 388 -6.75 -13.21 10.90
CA CYS A 388 -5.33 -13.06 11.29
C CYS A 388 -5.08 -12.77 12.79
N GLY A 389 -6.11 -12.41 13.56
CA GLY A 389 -6.03 -12.14 15.01
C GLY A 389 -5.60 -10.71 15.40
N VAL A 390 -4.92 -10.01 14.48
CA VAL A 390 -4.23 -8.74 14.76
C VAL A 390 -5.11 -7.65 15.37
N CYS A 391 -6.30 -7.39 14.83
CA CYS A 391 -7.17 -6.34 15.36
C CYS A 391 -7.57 -6.58 16.82
N GLY A 392 -7.84 -7.84 17.18
CA GLY A 392 -8.17 -8.23 18.55
C GLY A 392 -6.96 -8.20 19.48
N GLU A 393 -5.81 -8.71 19.02
CA GLU A 393 -4.57 -8.65 19.81
C GLU A 393 -4.14 -7.22 20.10
N ILE A 394 -4.22 -6.32 19.13
CA ILE A 394 -3.92 -4.90 19.28
C ILE A 394 -4.89 -4.25 20.27
N ALA A 395 -6.19 -4.46 20.09
CA ALA A 395 -7.20 -3.87 20.97
C ALA A 395 -7.05 -4.35 22.42
N HIS A 396 -6.71 -5.63 22.61
CA HIS A 396 -6.46 -6.18 23.93
C HIS A 396 -5.12 -5.71 24.53
N ALA A 397 -4.04 -5.68 23.74
CA ALA A 397 -2.71 -5.25 24.19
C ALA A 397 -2.67 -3.76 24.54
N ALA A 398 -3.45 -2.94 23.84
CA ALA A 398 -3.64 -1.54 24.18
C ALA A 398 -4.66 -1.32 25.31
N GLN A 399 -5.25 -2.39 25.86
CA GLN A 399 -6.30 -2.34 26.89
C GLN A 399 -7.51 -1.49 26.48
N LEU A 400 -7.79 -1.40 25.17
CA LEU A 400 -8.82 -0.52 24.63
C LEU A 400 -10.18 -1.21 24.53
N CYS A 401 -10.22 -2.48 24.09
CA CYS A 401 -11.49 -3.15 23.83
C CYS A 401 -11.42 -4.68 24.00
N PRO A 402 -12.24 -5.29 24.89
CA PRO A 402 -12.29 -6.74 25.08
C PRO A 402 -13.34 -7.45 24.18
N SER A 403 -14.01 -6.75 23.25
CA SER A 403 -15.15 -7.30 22.50
C SER A 403 -14.79 -8.30 21.40
N PHE A 404 -13.51 -8.50 21.10
CA PHE A 404 -13.10 -9.42 20.03
C PHE A 404 -13.18 -10.87 20.49
N HIS A 405 -13.79 -11.72 19.66
CA HIS A 405 -13.81 -13.15 19.85
C HIS A 405 -13.38 -13.87 18.56
N LYS A 406 -12.84 -15.08 18.72
CA LYS A 406 -12.38 -15.92 17.61
C LYS A 406 -13.29 -17.14 17.49
N VAL A 407 -13.78 -17.40 16.29
CA VAL A 407 -14.63 -18.56 15.97
C VAL A 407 -13.91 -19.45 14.98
N THR A 408 -13.70 -20.70 15.35
CA THR A 408 -13.13 -21.72 14.46
C THR A 408 -14.27 -22.45 13.74
N VAL A 409 -14.41 -22.20 12.43
CA VAL A 409 -15.37 -22.90 11.58
C VAL A 409 -14.74 -24.19 11.08
N VAL A 410 -15.26 -25.32 11.53
CA VAL A 410 -14.81 -26.65 11.08
C VAL A 410 -15.63 -27.12 9.88
N ARG A 411 -14.96 -27.42 8.77
CA ARG A 411 -15.54 -28.08 7.58
C ARG A 411 -15.14 -29.55 7.58
N ASN A 412 -16.06 -30.41 7.13
CA ASN A 412 -15.93 -31.88 7.18
C ASN A 412 -15.62 -32.38 8.60
N ALA A 413 -16.38 -31.89 9.59
CA ALA A 413 -16.23 -32.28 10.98
C ALA A 413 -16.36 -33.80 11.15
N GLY A 414 -15.55 -34.36 12.05
CA GLY A 414 -15.55 -35.79 12.39
C GLY A 414 -16.83 -36.21 13.11
N ARG A 415 -17.04 -37.53 13.24
CA ARG A 415 -18.25 -38.08 13.89
C ARG A 415 -18.41 -37.61 15.33
N PHE A 416 -17.30 -37.57 16.09
CA PHE A 416 -17.30 -37.11 17.47
C PHE A 416 -17.65 -35.63 17.60
N GLU A 417 -17.08 -34.78 16.75
CA GLU A 417 -17.38 -33.33 16.75
C GLU A 417 -18.84 -33.05 16.44
N ARG A 418 -19.41 -33.76 15.45
CA ARG A 418 -20.86 -33.66 15.14
C ARG A 418 -21.72 -34.12 16.31
N PHE A 419 -21.30 -35.16 17.02
CA PHE A 419 -22.01 -35.63 18.22
C PHE A 419 -21.96 -34.58 19.34
N MET A 420 -20.78 -34.04 19.63
CA MET A 420 -20.58 -32.97 20.63
C MET A 420 -21.37 -31.71 20.27
N GLN A 421 -21.40 -31.33 19.00
CA GLN A 421 -22.19 -30.19 18.53
C GLN A 421 -23.69 -30.42 18.77
N LYS A 422 -24.23 -31.61 18.46
CA LYS A 422 -25.63 -31.95 18.72
C LYS A 422 -25.96 -31.93 20.22
N LEU A 423 -25.06 -32.44 21.06
CA LEU A 423 -25.23 -32.41 22.51
C LEU A 423 -25.22 -30.96 23.02
N SER A 424 -24.25 -30.16 22.59
CA SER A 424 -24.16 -28.74 22.93
C SER A 424 -25.41 -27.96 22.51
N GLN A 425 -25.90 -28.16 21.28
CA GLN A 425 -27.13 -27.54 20.78
C GLN A 425 -28.38 -27.90 21.59
N ARG A 426 -28.42 -29.10 22.21
CA ARG A 426 -29.52 -29.50 23.10
C ARG A 426 -29.41 -28.87 24.50
N LEU A 427 -28.19 -28.70 25.01
CA LEU A 427 -27.95 -28.20 26.37
C LEU A 427 -27.93 -26.67 26.45
N LEU A 428 -27.46 -25.98 25.41
CA LEU A 428 -27.32 -24.52 25.38
C LEU A 428 -28.63 -23.75 25.64
N PRO A 429 -29.80 -24.14 25.11
CA PRO A 429 -31.06 -23.46 25.42
C PRO A 429 -31.42 -23.53 26.91
N ALA A 430 -31.16 -24.67 27.57
CA ALA A 430 -31.42 -24.84 28.99
C ALA A 430 -30.46 -24.01 29.87
N LEU A 431 -29.21 -23.82 29.42
CA LEU A 431 -28.21 -23.02 30.12
C LEU A 431 -28.34 -21.51 29.89
N ARG A 432 -29.02 -21.07 28.82
CA ARG A 432 -29.33 -19.65 28.57
C ARG A 432 -30.61 -19.18 29.27
N ALA A 433 -31.47 -20.13 29.65
CA ALA A 433 -32.73 -19.87 30.35
C ALA A 433 -32.57 -19.89 31.89
N ALA A 434 -31.45 -20.39 32.40
CA ALA A 434 -31.02 -20.33 33.79
C ALA A 434 -30.04 -19.17 33.97
#